data_AF-A0A7Y8K800-F1
#
_entry.id   AF-A0A7Y8K800-F1
#
_cell.length_a   1.000
_cell.length_b   1.000
_cell.length_c   1.000
_cell.angle_alpha   90.00
_cell.angle_beta   90.00
_cell.angle_gamma   90.00
#
_symmetry.space_group_name_H-M   'P 1'
#
loop_
_entity.id
_entity.type
_entity.pdbx_description
1 polymer ?
#
loop_
_entity_poly.entity_id
_entity_poly.type
_entity_poly.pdbx_seq_one_letter_code
_entity_poly.pdbx_strand_id
1 'polypeptide(L)'
;MLEQNKDIALTGMEALKVLSEIEFILISLRNMGSFYADKPFALEEYRKDTTDFIDDFGITTRLAQIRNIISKHFDDTLGEDDMDDIERHMVGLKFWKPKPYRQSVEARTKNHKP
;
A
#
# COMPACT_ATOMS: atom_id res chain seq x y z
N MET A 1 3.65 9.43 -22.21
CA MET A 1 2.44 10.06 -21.68
C MET A 1 1.69 10.73 -22.80
N LEU A 2 0.43 10.32 -22.97
CA LEU A 2 -0.55 10.96 -23.85
C LEU A 2 -0.76 12.42 -23.41
N GLU A 3 -1.06 13.32 -24.35
CA GLU A 3 -1.20 14.75 -24.04
C GLU A 3 -2.29 15.00 -22.99
N GLN A 4 -3.43 14.32 -23.13
CA GLN A 4 -4.57 14.38 -22.20
C GLN A 4 -4.27 13.84 -20.81
N ASN A 5 -3.24 13.00 -20.65
CA ASN A 5 -2.84 12.44 -19.36
C ASN A 5 -1.87 13.35 -18.59
N LYS A 6 -1.34 14.40 -19.22
CA LYS A 6 -0.45 15.35 -18.54
C LYS A 6 -1.16 16.15 -17.45
N ASP A 7 -2.43 16.47 -17.69
CA ASP A 7 -3.28 17.23 -16.77
C ASP A 7 -4.60 16.47 -16.56
N ILE A 8 -4.77 15.89 -15.37
CA ILE A 8 -6.04 15.28 -14.96
C ILE A 8 -6.80 16.22 -14.02
N ALA A 9 -8.13 16.13 -14.03
CA ALA A 9 -8.98 16.92 -13.16
C ALA A 9 -9.83 16.03 -12.24
N LEU A 10 -9.73 16.24 -10.94
CA LEU A 10 -10.65 15.66 -9.95
C LEU A 10 -11.76 16.64 -9.63
N THR A 11 -12.99 16.15 -9.51
CA THR A 11 -14.04 16.94 -8.86
C THR A 11 -13.71 17.16 -7.39
N GLY A 12 -14.22 18.24 -6.80
CA GLY A 12 -14.02 18.50 -5.37
C GLY A 12 -14.48 17.35 -4.48
N MET A 13 -15.57 16.67 -4.84
CA MET A 13 -16.08 15.52 -4.09
C MET A 13 -15.17 14.29 -4.19
N GLU A 14 -14.58 14.03 -5.36
CA GLU A 14 -13.59 12.96 -5.52
C GLU A 14 -12.32 13.24 -4.73
N ALA A 15 -11.83 14.48 -4.78
CA ALA A 15 -10.67 14.92 -4.02
C ALA A 15 -10.93 14.78 -2.52
N LEU A 16 -12.09 15.24 -2.02
CA LEU A 16 -12.46 15.08 -0.61
C LEU A 16 -12.57 13.61 -0.19
N LYS A 17 -13.13 12.75 -1.05
CA LYS A 17 -13.22 11.31 -0.76
C LYS A 17 -11.84 10.65 -0.70
N VAL A 18 -10.94 11.00 -1.61
CA VAL A 18 -9.54 10.52 -1.58
C VAL A 18 -8.85 10.99 -0.29
N LEU A 19 -8.95 12.28 0.03
CA LEU A 19 -8.34 12.86 1.22
C LEU A 19 -8.88 12.24 2.51
N SER A 20 -10.19 12.00 2.61
CA SER A 20 -10.77 11.39 3.81
C SER A 20 -10.25 9.97 4.07
N GLU A 21 -10.07 9.18 3.01
CA GLU A 21 -9.50 7.83 3.12
C GLU A 21 -8.02 7.87 3.49
N ILE A 22 -7.25 8.80 2.91
CA ILE A 22 -5.83 9.00 3.24
C ILE A 22 -5.67 9.45 4.70
N GLU A 23 -6.44 10.43 5.16
CA GLU A 23 -6.37 10.94 6.53
C GLU A 23 -6.74 9.87 7.55
N PHE A 24 -7.78 9.09 7.28
CA PHE A 24 -8.15 7.95 8.14
C PHE A 24 -6.98 6.99 8.33
N ILE A 25 -6.28 6.62 7.24
CA ILE A 25 -5.13 5.71 7.29
C ILE A 25 -3.96 6.37 8.03
N LEU A 26 -3.58 7.59 7.67
CA LEU A 26 -2.40 8.27 8.20
C LEU A 26 -2.54 8.58 9.69
N ILE A 27 -3.69 9.13 10.12
CA ILE A 27 -3.93 9.47 11.52
C ILE A 27 -3.99 8.21 12.37
N SER A 28 -4.66 7.15 11.90
CA SER A 28 -4.75 5.90 12.65
C SER A 28 -3.38 5.25 12.86
N LEU A 29 -2.57 5.13 11.80
CA LEU A 29 -1.21 4.58 11.90
C LEU A 29 -0.30 5.45 12.77
N ARG A 30 -0.42 6.78 12.68
CA ARG A 30 0.30 7.71 13.58
C ARG A 30 -0.09 7.47 15.04
N ASN A 31 -1.38 7.34 15.33
CA ASN A 31 -1.87 7.13 16.69
C ASN A 31 -1.36 5.80 17.26
N MET A 32 -1.37 4.73 16.45
CA MET A 32 -0.78 3.44 16.85
C MET A 32 0.71 3.57 17.14
N GLY A 33 1.48 4.17 16.23
CA GLY A 33 2.91 4.38 16.42
C GLY A 33 3.21 5.21 17.67
N SER A 34 2.45 6.29 17.89
CA SER A 34 2.61 7.16 19.06
C SER A 34 2.21 6.46 20.37
N PHE A 35 1.17 5.63 20.35
CA PHE A 35 0.76 4.86 21.52
C PHE A 35 1.84 3.85 21.92
N TYR A 36 2.44 3.15 20.96
CA TYR A 36 3.42 2.09 21.22
C TYR A 36 4.86 2.59 21.40
N ALA A 37 5.17 3.84 21.09
CA ALA A 37 6.53 4.40 21.09
C ALA A 37 7.32 4.15 22.39
N ASP A 38 6.68 4.34 23.55
CA ASP A 38 7.34 4.22 24.87
C ASP A 38 7.12 2.85 25.53
N LYS A 39 6.70 1.83 24.75
CA LYS A 39 6.38 0.48 25.24
C LYS A 39 7.38 -0.56 24.72
N PRO A 40 8.56 -0.71 25.36
CA PRO A 40 9.68 -1.49 24.83
C PRO A 40 9.41 -3.00 24.68
N PHE A 41 8.41 -3.53 25.39
CA PHE A 41 8.04 -4.95 25.34
C PHE A 41 6.75 -5.22 24.55
N ALA A 42 6.20 -4.22 23.86
CA ALA A 42 4.90 -4.31 23.18
C ALA A 42 5.00 -4.44 21.64
N LEU A 43 6.14 -4.93 21.12
CA LEU A 43 6.38 -5.00 19.68
C LEU A 43 5.41 -5.97 18.98
N GLU A 44 5.10 -7.09 19.61
CA GLU A 44 4.20 -8.08 19.03
C GLU A 44 2.74 -7.59 19.04
N GLU A 45 2.34 -6.87 20.10
CA GLU A 45 1.05 -6.20 20.20
C GLU A 45 0.92 -5.10 19.13
N TYR A 46 1.94 -4.26 18.95
CA TYR A 46 1.97 -3.26 17.90
C TYR A 46 1.82 -3.89 16.51
N ARG A 47 2.54 -4.98 16.23
CA ARG A 47 2.44 -5.72 14.96
C ARG A 47 1.05 -6.30 14.75
N LYS A 48 0.48 -6.91 15.80
CA LYS A 48 -0.86 -7.47 15.78
C LYS A 48 -1.90 -6.37 15.52
N ASP A 49 -1.91 -5.31 16.32
CA ASP A 49 -2.87 -4.20 16.16
C ASP A 49 -2.77 -3.52 14.81
N THR A 50 -1.55 -3.38 14.26
CA THR A 50 -1.37 -2.83 12.91
C THR A 50 -1.92 -3.78 11.85
N THR A 51 -1.77 -5.10 12.03
CA THR A 51 -2.28 -6.11 11.10
C THR A 51 -3.81 -6.18 11.17
N ASP A 52 -4.35 -6.26 12.37
CA ASP A 52 -5.80 -6.18 12.63
C ASP A 52 -6.38 -4.89 12.05
N PHE A 53 -5.71 -3.75 12.21
CA PHE A 53 -6.15 -2.51 11.59
C PHE A 53 -6.21 -2.60 10.06
N ILE A 54 -5.18 -3.19 9.44
CA ILE A 54 -5.14 -3.38 7.99
C ILE A 54 -6.31 -4.25 7.51
N ASP A 55 -6.58 -5.34 8.21
CA ASP A 55 -7.56 -6.35 7.82
C ASP A 55 -8.99 -5.91 8.19
N ASP A 56 -9.25 -5.54 9.45
CA ASP A 56 -10.58 -5.22 9.98
C ASP A 56 -11.16 -3.94 9.37
N PHE A 57 -10.31 -2.96 9.05
CA PHE A 57 -10.75 -1.70 8.42
C PHE A 57 -10.59 -1.71 6.90
N GLY A 58 -10.18 -2.83 6.31
CA GLY A 58 -10.09 -3.02 4.85
C GLY A 58 -9.16 -2.01 4.20
N ILE A 59 -7.98 -1.76 4.77
CA ILE A 59 -7.07 -0.70 4.30
C ILE A 59 -6.64 -0.92 2.85
N THR A 60 -6.44 -2.17 2.43
CA THR A 60 -6.15 -2.51 1.03
C THR A 60 -7.31 -2.15 0.10
N THR A 61 -8.56 -2.34 0.52
CA THR A 61 -9.76 -1.94 -0.22
C THR A 61 -9.86 -0.41 -0.31
N ARG A 62 -9.60 0.31 0.79
CA ARG A 62 -9.59 1.78 0.80
C ARG A 62 -8.53 2.34 -0.15
N LEU A 63 -7.33 1.78 -0.14
CA LEU A 63 -6.26 2.15 -1.07
C LEU A 63 -6.64 1.83 -2.53
N ALA A 64 -7.30 0.71 -2.78
CA ALA A 64 -7.82 0.38 -4.11
C ALA A 64 -8.89 1.38 -4.58
N GLN A 65 -9.76 1.86 -3.68
CA GLN A 65 -10.74 2.90 -3.97
C GLN A 65 -10.08 4.24 -4.29
N ILE A 66 -9.09 4.67 -3.50
CA ILE A 66 -8.28 5.86 -3.78
C ILE A 66 -7.66 5.75 -5.17
N ARG A 67 -6.99 4.62 -5.45
CA ARG A 67 -6.37 4.35 -6.75
C ARG A 67 -7.38 4.49 -7.87
N ASN A 68 -8.54 3.85 -7.75
CA ASN A 68 -9.59 3.89 -8.76
C ASN A 68 -10.15 5.30 -9.02
N ILE A 69 -10.33 6.11 -7.97
CA ILE A 69 -10.82 7.49 -8.11
C ILE A 69 -9.82 8.33 -8.91
N ILE A 70 -8.52 8.13 -8.71
CA ILE A 70 -7.48 8.87 -9.42
C ILE A 70 -7.30 8.32 -10.83
N SER A 71 -7.15 7.00 -10.98
CA SER A 71 -6.79 6.35 -12.24
C SER A 71 -7.86 6.47 -13.30
N LYS A 72 -9.15 6.55 -12.94
CA LYS A 72 -10.25 6.68 -13.90
C LYS A 72 -10.23 7.98 -14.73
N HIS A 73 -9.42 8.96 -14.33
CA HIS A 73 -9.24 10.22 -15.05
C HIS A 73 -8.06 10.19 -16.02
N PHE A 74 -7.35 9.06 -16.10
CA PHE A 74 -6.37 8.79 -17.15
C PHE A 74 -7.05 8.10 -18.33
N ASP A 75 -6.61 8.43 -19.52
CA ASP A 75 -6.80 7.66 -20.74
C ASP A 75 -5.91 6.41 -20.68
N ASP A 76 -6.55 5.24 -20.83
CA ASP A 76 -5.95 3.91 -20.78
C ASP A 76 -5.59 3.34 -22.17
N THR A 77 -5.59 4.17 -23.20
CA THR A 77 -5.14 3.77 -24.54
C THR A 77 -3.69 3.29 -24.50
N LEU A 78 -3.49 2.05 -24.94
CA LEU A 78 -2.18 1.39 -24.96
C LEU A 78 -1.26 1.99 -26.03
N GLY A 79 0.01 2.14 -25.68
CA GLY A 79 1.07 2.50 -26.62
C GLY A 79 1.60 1.31 -27.44
N GLU A 80 2.66 1.55 -28.23
CA GLU A 80 3.33 0.49 -29.01
C GLU A 80 3.97 -0.61 -28.14
N ASP A 81 4.22 -0.31 -26.86
CA ASP A 81 4.76 -1.23 -25.86
C ASP A 81 3.69 -2.08 -25.16
N ASP A 82 2.42 -1.99 -25.58
CA ASP A 82 1.26 -2.67 -24.98
C ASP A 82 1.02 -2.24 -23.51
N MET A 83 1.38 -0.99 -23.18
CA MET A 83 1.24 -0.42 -21.84
C MET A 83 0.53 0.93 -21.88
N ASP A 84 -0.33 1.17 -20.89
CA ASP A 84 -0.84 2.51 -20.61
C ASP A 84 0.19 3.38 -19.85
N ASP A 85 -0.12 4.66 -19.66
CA ASP A 85 0.80 5.58 -18.97
C ASP A 85 0.97 5.29 -17.47
N ILE A 86 -0.05 4.77 -16.81
CA ILE A 86 0.01 4.36 -15.40
C ILE A 86 0.93 3.15 -15.29
N GLU A 87 0.69 2.10 -16.05
CA GLU A 87 1.49 0.88 -16.08
C GLU A 87 2.95 1.20 -16.39
N ARG A 88 3.20 2.01 -17.42
CA ARG A 88 4.56 2.45 -17.78
C ARG A 88 5.25 3.17 -16.63
N HIS A 89 4.53 3.98 -15.86
CA HIS A 89 5.08 4.63 -14.67
C HIS A 89 5.36 3.65 -13.52
N MET A 90 4.56 2.58 -13.38
CA MET A 90 4.65 1.64 -12.27
C MET A 90 5.63 0.47 -12.50
N VAL A 91 6.14 0.26 -13.72
CA VAL A 91 7.08 -0.84 -14.06
C VAL A 91 8.28 -0.96 -13.11
N GLY A 92 8.79 0.16 -12.62
CA GLY A 92 9.95 0.19 -11.72
C GLY A 92 9.67 -0.22 -10.28
N LEU A 93 8.40 -0.40 -9.89
CA LEU A 93 8.04 -0.66 -8.49
C LEU A 93 8.43 -2.08 -8.06
N LYS A 94 9.11 -2.16 -6.91
CA LYS A 94 9.48 -3.42 -6.28
C LYS A 94 8.44 -3.80 -5.24
N PHE A 95 7.56 -4.73 -5.59
CA PHE A 95 6.57 -5.27 -4.66
C PHE A 95 7.19 -6.28 -3.68
N TRP A 96 6.63 -6.33 -2.47
CA TRP A 96 6.95 -7.39 -1.52
C TRP A 96 6.64 -8.75 -2.15
N LYS A 97 7.54 -9.72 -1.95
CA LYS A 97 7.39 -11.10 -2.41
C LYS A 97 7.66 -12.04 -1.24
N PRO A 98 6.94 -13.16 -1.12
CA PRO A 98 7.24 -14.15 -0.10
C PRO A 98 8.65 -14.69 -0.31
N LYS A 99 9.37 -14.95 0.80
CA LYS A 99 10.64 -15.67 0.72
C LYS A 99 10.36 -17.12 0.28
N PRO A 100 11.17 -17.72 -0.61
CA PRO A 100 11.01 -19.13 -0.99
C PRO A 100 11.02 -20.01 0.26
N TYR A 101 9.97 -20.81 0.44
CA TYR A 101 9.73 -21.64 1.63
C TYR A 101 10.95 -22.49 2.04
N ARG A 102 11.74 -22.98 1.08
CA ARG A 102 12.88 -23.89 1.29
C ARG A 102 14.10 -23.29 2.02
N GLN A 103 14.31 -21.97 2.05
CA GLN A 103 15.46 -21.38 2.75
C GLN A 103 15.18 -21.05 4.22
N SER A 104 13.92 -21.09 4.65
CA SER A 104 13.52 -20.74 6.03
C SER A 104 13.65 -21.91 7.01
N VAL A 105 13.59 -23.15 6.52
CA VAL A 105 13.70 -24.37 7.35
C VAL A 105 15.17 -24.70 7.65
N GLU A 106 16.07 -24.55 6.66
CA GLU A 106 17.51 -24.82 6.84
C GLU A 106 18.22 -23.77 7.72
N ALA A 107 17.77 -22.51 7.68
CA ALA A 107 18.32 -21.46 8.54
C ALA A 107 17.91 -21.62 10.01
N ARG A 108 16.74 -22.21 10.28
CA ARG A 108 16.28 -22.51 11.66
C ARG A 108 16.96 -23.75 12.24
N THR A 109 17.25 -24.78 11.44
CA THR A 109 17.89 -26.02 11.92
C THR A 109 19.40 -25.89 12.13
N LYS A 110 20.09 -24.94 11.49
CA LYS A 110 21.53 -24.71 11.71
C LYS A 110 21.85 -23.91 12.99
N ASN A 111 20.89 -23.18 13.54
CA ASN A 111 21.06 -22.38 14.77
C ASN A 111 20.56 -23.11 16.05
N HIS A 112 20.17 -24.38 15.94
CA HIS A 112 19.88 -25.27 17.07
C HIS A 112 20.67 -26.57 16.87
N LYS A 113 22.01 -26.46 16.89
CA LYS A 113 22.86 -27.60 17.27
C LYS A 113 23.27 -27.41 18.74
N PRO A 114 23.16 -28.45 19.58
CA PRO A 114 23.57 -28.40 20.99
C PRO A 114 25.07 -28.11 21.14
#